data_AF-A0A2D6QYY9-F1
#
_entry.id   AF-A0A2D6QYY9-F1
#
_cell.length_a   1.000
_cell.length_b   1.000
_cell.length_c   1.000
_cell.angle_alpha   90.00
_cell.angle_beta   90.00
_cell.angle_gamma   90.00
#
_symmetry.space_group_name_H-M   'P 1'
#
loop_
_entity.id
_entity.type
_entity.pdbx_description
1 polymer ?
#
loop_
_entity_poly.entity_id
_entity_poly.type
_entity_poly.pdbx_seq_one_letter_code
_entity_poly.pdbx_strand_id
1 'polypeptide(L)'
;MSSAAVQGIRPSCSNPANCRGSSRRSPSRVPTKAIVTARWSPRWLLESRRRSRHERPADPFQFRPSGRRELHRRRRDPHVCRGRGRAELTLVTATRGQAGKRGDPPLCAPEELPATRERELRAAADILGIQRLYLLDYEDKQLADAEPEKIRTELVDLLRRHRPHVVVTFDPNGLTGHPDHKAISRFTSDAIQAAADPRLRTDAAPHQVTRLLWTPSLPPWEFGRQTDLADRPGIDFVIDVGAWREQKRAALTAHRTQHLAVDRHWFGKPDVDRLLSVEAYRQAWGPTLPERPMRKFLVDTPTE
;
A
#
# COMPACT_ATOMS: atom_id res chain seq x y z
N MET A 1 45.41 11.17 -16.86
CA MET A 1 44.65 10.98 -18.10
C MET A 1 43.26 10.46 -17.73
N SER A 2 42.12 11.13 -17.87
CA SER A 2 41.81 12.58 -17.92
C SER A 2 40.37 12.66 -17.34
N SER A 3 40.13 13.31 -16.21
CA SER A 3 39.89 14.75 -16.07
C SER A 3 38.88 15.33 -17.08
N ALA A 4 37.70 15.70 -16.58
CA ALA A 4 36.94 16.87 -17.00
C ALA A 4 35.96 17.28 -15.89
N ALA A 5 36.21 18.43 -15.25
CA ALA A 5 35.25 19.08 -14.37
C ALA A 5 34.43 20.10 -15.18
N VAL A 6 33.19 20.38 -14.76
CA VAL A 6 32.50 21.62 -15.10
C VAL A 6 32.09 22.30 -13.81
N GLN A 7 32.76 23.42 -13.51
CA GLN A 7 32.30 24.40 -12.51
C GLN A 7 31.36 25.41 -13.18
N GLY A 8 30.53 26.04 -12.37
CA GLY A 8 29.94 27.35 -12.71
C GLY A 8 28.44 27.33 -12.97
N ILE A 9 27.65 27.72 -11.97
CA ILE A 9 27.14 29.09 -11.84
C ILE A 9 26.71 29.27 -10.37
N ARG A 10 27.26 30.29 -9.70
CA ARG A 10 26.78 30.74 -8.38
C ARG A 10 25.94 32.00 -8.60
N PRO A 11 24.71 32.10 -8.08
CA PRO A 11 24.08 33.39 -7.86
C PRO A 11 24.84 34.12 -6.76
N SER A 12 25.14 35.40 -6.98
CA SER A 12 25.66 36.30 -5.96
C SER A 12 24.58 36.58 -4.91
N CYS A 13 24.89 36.35 -3.64
CA CYS A 13 24.16 36.96 -2.52
C CYS A 13 25.06 38.01 -1.89
N SER A 14 24.81 39.27 -2.25
CA SER A 14 25.31 40.43 -1.52
C SER A 14 24.59 40.55 -0.17
N ASN A 15 25.30 41.08 0.82
CA ASN A 15 24.86 41.46 2.17
C ASN A 15 24.84 40.37 3.29
N PRO A 16 25.91 40.26 4.11
CA PRO A 16 26.00 39.33 5.25
C PRO A 16 25.44 39.96 6.55
N ALA A 17 24.13 40.25 6.60
CA ALA A 17 23.56 41.01 7.72
C ALA A 17 22.21 40.53 8.30
N ASN A 18 21.71 39.33 7.94
CA ASN A 18 20.40 38.88 8.45
C ASN A 18 20.28 37.37 8.81
N CYS A 19 21.38 36.75 9.23
CA CYS A 19 21.37 35.38 9.76
C CYS A 19 20.96 35.32 11.25
N ARG A 20 19.71 35.63 11.57
CA ARG A 20 19.11 35.29 12.88
C ARG A 20 17.71 34.70 12.72
N GLY A 21 17.54 33.48 13.22
CA GLY A 21 16.22 32.88 13.48
C GLY A 21 15.54 32.17 12.31
N SER A 22 15.83 30.87 12.12
CA SER A 22 14.75 29.93 11.84
C SER A 22 15.00 28.58 12.52
N SER A 23 13.96 28.09 13.20
CA SER A 23 13.98 26.84 13.95
C SER A 23 14.24 25.64 13.05
N ARG A 24 15.09 24.69 13.49
CA ARG A 24 15.27 23.39 12.83
C ARG A 24 13.91 22.68 12.64
N ARG A 25 13.40 22.63 11.42
CA ARG A 25 12.16 21.89 11.10
C ARG A 25 12.42 20.39 11.22
N SER A 26 11.92 19.80 12.30
CA SER A 26 11.99 18.35 12.52
C SER A 26 11.04 17.60 11.57
N PRO A 27 11.49 16.60 10.79
CA PRO A 27 10.63 15.86 9.87
C PRO A 27 9.74 14.86 10.63
N SER A 28 8.41 15.00 10.52
CA SER A 28 7.42 14.10 11.13
C SER A 28 6.75 13.19 10.10
N ARG A 29 6.56 11.90 10.45
CA ARG A 29 5.88 10.80 9.70
C ARG A 29 4.37 11.06 9.52
N VAL A 30 3.44 10.17 9.12
CA VAL A 30 3.14 8.70 9.21
C VAL A 30 2.11 8.42 8.05
N PRO A 31 2.00 7.25 7.36
CA PRO A 31 2.02 5.90 7.94
C PRO A 31 2.80 4.76 7.26
N THR A 32 3.09 3.77 8.11
CA THR A 32 3.47 2.36 7.84
C THR A 32 4.49 2.07 6.74
N LYS A 33 5.68 1.61 7.15
CA LYS A 33 6.76 1.11 6.29
C LYS A 33 6.41 -0.27 5.72
N ALA A 34 5.39 -0.29 4.86
CA ALA A 34 4.71 -1.51 4.51
C ALA A 34 4.81 -1.84 3.02
N ILE A 35 4.93 -3.12 2.75
CA ILE A 35 4.67 -3.71 1.44
C ILE A 35 3.26 -4.29 1.50
N VAL A 36 2.39 -3.84 0.60
CA VAL A 36 1.09 -4.49 0.37
C VAL A 36 1.25 -5.44 -0.81
N THR A 37 0.90 -6.71 -0.63
CA THR A 37 0.94 -7.69 -1.71
C THR A 37 -0.44 -8.32 -1.88
N ALA A 38 -0.87 -8.50 -3.15
CA ALA A 38 -2.20 -8.98 -3.50
C ALA A 38 -2.15 -10.19 -4.44
N ARG A 39 -2.87 -11.26 -4.06
CA ARG A 39 -3.07 -12.49 -4.85
C ARG A 39 -4.55 -12.74 -5.09
N TRP A 40 -4.91 -13.33 -6.22
CA TRP A 40 -6.30 -13.70 -6.56
C TRP A 40 -6.49 -15.23 -6.54
N SER A 41 -7.69 -15.70 -6.19
CA SER A 41 -7.97 -17.13 -6.01
C SER A 41 -8.20 -17.88 -7.34
N PRO A 42 -7.58 -19.06 -7.56
CA PRO A 42 -7.74 -19.84 -8.79
C PRO A 42 -9.17 -20.32 -9.12
N ARG A 43 -10.06 -20.48 -8.13
CA ARG A 43 -11.45 -20.94 -8.39
C ARG A 43 -12.22 -19.98 -9.31
N TRP A 44 -11.93 -18.68 -9.22
CA TRP A 44 -12.60 -17.66 -10.02
C TRP A 44 -12.27 -17.74 -11.52
N LEU A 45 -11.02 -18.10 -11.87
CA LEU A 45 -10.57 -18.29 -13.26
C LEU A 45 -11.34 -19.41 -14.00
N LEU A 46 -11.94 -20.34 -13.26
CA LEU A 46 -12.71 -21.48 -13.80
C LEU A 46 -14.23 -21.22 -13.78
N GLU A 47 -14.75 -20.52 -12.77
CA GLU A 47 -16.19 -20.21 -12.69
C GLU A 47 -16.63 -19.11 -13.67
N SER A 48 -15.74 -18.17 -14.01
CA SER A 48 -16.00 -17.18 -15.08
C SER A 48 -16.22 -17.84 -16.45
N ARG A 49 -15.43 -18.87 -16.78
CA ARG A 49 -15.53 -19.65 -18.03
C ARG A 49 -16.81 -20.49 -18.15
N ARG A 50 -17.50 -20.81 -17.05
CA ARG A 50 -18.76 -21.58 -17.07
C ARG A 50 -20.01 -20.71 -17.25
N ARG A 51 -20.02 -19.48 -16.74
CA ARG A 51 -21.20 -18.60 -16.78
C ARG A 51 -21.44 -17.97 -18.16
N SER A 52 -20.44 -17.88 -19.03
CA SER A 52 -20.59 -17.29 -20.37
C SER A 52 -21.29 -18.18 -21.41
N ARG A 53 -21.64 -19.44 -21.09
CA ARG A 53 -22.22 -20.38 -22.08
C ARG A 53 -23.72 -20.65 -21.96
N HIS A 54 -24.39 -20.28 -20.87
CA HIS A 54 -25.79 -20.68 -20.60
C HIS A 54 -26.66 -19.59 -19.95
N GLU A 55 -26.92 -18.50 -20.67
CA GLU A 55 -28.13 -17.69 -20.45
C GLU A 55 -28.77 -17.33 -21.81
N ARG A 56 -29.71 -18.17 -22.27
CA ARG A 56 -30.81 -17.72 -23.16
C ARG A 56 -31.95 -17.25 -22.25
N PRO A 57 -32.65 -16.15 -22.56
CA PRO A 57 -33.75 -15.68 -21.72
C PRO A 57 -34.92 -16.66 -21.75
N ALA A 58 -35.50 -16.93 -20.58
CA ALA A 58 -36.74 -17.70 -20.45
C ALA A 58 -37.90 -16.77 -20.06
N ASP A 59 -39.08 -17.10 -20.58
CA ASP A 59 -40.36 -16.37 -20.55
C ASP A 59 -40.87 -16.08 -19.12
N PRO A 60 -41.30 -14.83 -18.78
CA PRO A 60 -41.67 -14.44 -17.42
C PRO A 60 -43.12 -14.82 -17.00
N PHE A 61 -43.57 -16.06 -17.24
CA PHE A 61 -44.82 -16.56 -16.65
C PHE A 61 -44.79 -18.05 -16.26
N GLN A 62 -44.49 -18.34 -14.99
CA GLN A 62 -45.14 -19.44 -14.27
C GLN A 62 -44.92 -19.35 -12.75
N PHE A 63 -45.97 -19.71 -12.00
CA PHE A 63 -46.09 -19.57 -10.54
C PHE A 63 -46.68 -20.87 -9.99
N ARG A 64 -46.08 -21.49 -8.95
CA ARG A 64 -46.72 -22.29 -7.85
C ARG A 64 -45.69 -23.04 -6.97
N PRO A 65 -46.04 -23.55 -5.76
CA PRO A 65 -45.22 -23.23 -4.57
C PRO A 65 -44.85 -24.42 -3.65
N SER A 66 -44.29 -24.05 -2.49
CA SER A 66 -44.28 -24.74 -1.17
C SER A 66 -43.22 -25.83 -0.91
N GLY A 67 -42.69 -25.89 0.33
CA GLY A 67 -41.82 -27.01 0.75
C GLY A 67 -40.77 -26.74 1.85
N ARG A 68 -41.22 -26.42 3.07
CA ARG A 68 -40.55 -26.67 4.39
C ARG A 68 -39.03 -26.97 4.45
N ARG A 69 -38.27 -26.12 5.17
CA ARG A 69 -37.80 -26.36 6.57
C ARG A 69 -36.81 -25.28 7.00
N GLU A 70 -37.01 -24.74 8.20
CA GLU A 70 -36.04 -23.85 8.84
C GLU A 70 -34.85 -24.65 9.39
N LEU A 71 -33.66 -24.08 9.23
CA LEU A 71 -32.44 -24.45 9.93
C LEU A 71 -31.77 -23.14 10.35
N HIS A 72 -31.50 -22.98 11.65
CA HIS A 72 -31.05 -21.73 12.25
C HIS A 72 -29.82 -21.14 11.53
N ARG A 73 -30.04 -20.10 10.72
CA ARG A 73 -28.96 -19.23 10.25
C ARG A 73 -28.47 -18.41 11.43
N ARG A 74 -27.24 -18.65 11.89
CA ARG A 74 -26.47 -17.62 12.60
C ARG A 74 -26.54 -16.34 11.76
N ARG A 75 -27.02 -15.23 12.34
CA ARG A 75 -27.06 -13.93 11.67
C ARG A 75 -25.62 -13.60 11.22
N ARG A 76 -25.40 -13.56 9.91
CA ARG A 76 -24.10 -13.16 9.35
C ARG A 76 -24.07 -11.64 9.27
N ASP A 77 -22.97 -11.08 9.71
CA ASP A 77 -22.70 -9.65 9.78
C ASP A 77 -22.86 -8.99 8.38
N PRO A 78 -23.65 -7.91 8.23
CA PRO A 78 -23.83 -7.24 6.94
C PRO A 78 -22.56 -6.55 6.42
N HIS A 79 -21.55 -6.33 7.26
CA HIS A 79 -20.30 -5.65 6.88
C HIS A 79 -19.30 -6.52 6.11
N VAL A 80 -19.55 -7.81 5.93
CA VAL A 80 -18.67 -8.70 5.13
C VAL A 80 -18.96 -8.54 3.64
N CYS A 81 -18.06 -7.86 2.93
CA CYS A 81 -18.16 -7.57 1.49
C CYS A 81 -18.65 -8.77 0.65
N ARG A 82 -19.83 -8.58 0.02
CA ARG A 82 -20.38 -9.44 -1.03
C ARG A 82 -20.36 -8.71 -2.37
N GLY A 83 -19.18 -8.64 -3.00
CA GLY A 83 -19.03 -8.07 -4.33
C GLY A 83 -17.68 -8.40 -4.96
N ARG A 84 -17.70 -9.12 -6.09
CA ARG A 84 -16.66 -9.20 -7.13
C ARG A 84 -15.22 -9.49 -6.65
N GLY A 85 -14.95 -10.78 -6.42
CA GLY A 85 -13.60 -11.33 -6.20
C GLY A 85 -13.06 -11.10 -4.78
N ARG A 86 -12.38 -12.09 -4.21
CA ARG A 86 -11.58 -11.89 -3.00
C ARG A 86 -10.10 -11.92 -3.37
N ALA A 87 -9.44 -10.78 -3.21
CA ALA A 87 -7.98 -10.73 -3.14
C ALA A 87 -7.54 -11.24 -1.78
N GLU A 88 -6.55 -12.13 -1.78
CA GLU A 88 -5.71 -12.40 -0.63
C GLU A 88 -4.73 -11.22 -0.48
N LEU A 89 -4.89 -10.44 0.59
CA LEU A 89 -4.06 -9.29 0.94
C LEU A 89 -3.09 -9.68 2.05
N THR A 90 -1.80 -9.42 1.81
CA THR A 90 -0.73 -9.59 2.80
C THR A 90 0.00 -8.27 3.00
N LEU A 91 0.06 -7.81 4.25
CA LEU A 91 0.80 -6.62 4.67
C LEU A 91 2.10 -7.05 5.34
N VAL A 92 3.23 -6.56 4.86
CA VAL A 92 4.55 -6.80 5.46
C VAL A 92 5.09 -5.47 5.96
N THR A 93 5.29 -5.31 7.26
CA THR A 93 5.82 -4.08 7.87
C THR A 93 7.22 -4.32 8.42
N ALA A 94 8.18 -3.53 7.98
CA ALA A 94 9.59 -3.78 8.31
C ALA A 94 9.94 -3.54 9.80
N THR A 95 9.33 -2.53 10.43
CA THR A 95 9.71 -2.08 11.80
C THR A 95 8.47 -1.80 12.65
N ARG A 96 8.57 -1.89 13.98
CA ARG A 96 7.46 -1.55 14.89
C ARG A 96 7.21 -0.04 15.06
N GLY A 97 8.13 0.83 14.61
CA GLY A 97 7.96 2.28 14.67
C GLY A 97 8.26 2.88 16.05
N GLN A 98 9.17 2.22 16.78
CA GLN A 98 9.58 2.45 18.17
C GLN A 98 10.31 3.78 18.39
N ALA A 99 10.99 4.33 17.38
CA ALA A 99 11.65 5.64 17.45
C ALA A 99 10.70 6.81 17.07
N GLY A 100 9.40 6.62 17.27
CA GLY A 100 8.32 7.54 16.94
C GLY A 100 7.81 8.39 18.11
N LYS A 101 6.90 9.34 17.81
CA LYS A 101 6.09 10.00 18.84
C LYS A 101 4.96 9.06 19.32
N ARG A 102 4.52 9.28 20.56
CA ARG A 102 3.53 8.47 21.30
C ARG A 102 2.12 9.08 21.34
N GLY A 103 1.87 10.11 20.53
CA GLY A 103 0.74 11.04 20.67
C GLY A 103 1.12 12.28 21.51
N ASP A 104 0.21 13.25 21.56
CA ASP A 104 0.26 14.39 22.47
C ASP A 104 -1.16 14.63 23.07
N PRO A 105 -1.40 14.34 24.36
CA PRO A 105 -0.46 13.76 25.31
C PRO A 105 -0.02 12.32 24.94
N PRO A 106 1.13 11.84 25.45
CA PRO A 106 1.60 10.47 25.21
C PRO A 106 0.59 9.41 25.70
N LEU A 107 0.31 8.40 24.87
CA LEU A 107 -0.69 7.36 25.15
C LEU A 107 -0.14 6.06 25.80
N CYS A 108 1.18 5.93 25.92
CA CYS A 108 1.88 4.78 26.51
C CYS A 108 3.29 5.22 26.97
N ALA A 109 4.04 4.37 27.68
CA ALA A 109 5.47 4.57 27.93
C ALA A 109 6.31 4.41 26.63
N PRO A 110 7.58 4.90 26.59
CA PRO A 110 8.47 4.66 25.44
C PRO A 110 8.68 3.19 25.11
N GLU A 111 8.87 2.35 26.13
CA GLU A 111 9.18 0.92 26.03
C GLU A 111 7.96 0.12 25.55
N GLU A 112 6.75 0.63 25.82
CA GLU A 112 5.47 0.05 25.39
C GLU A 112 5.08 0.42 23.95
N LEU A 113 5.73 1.42 23.35
CA LEU A 113 5.36 1.92 22.02
C LEU A 113 5.42 0.83 20.92
N PRO A 114 6.41 -0.08 20.84
CA PRO A 114 6.44 -1.11 19.80
C PRO A 114 5.22 -2.03 19.88
N ALA A 115 4.92 -2.54 21.08
CA ALA A 115 3.76 -3.42 21.33
C ALA A 115 2.43 -2.68 21.12
N THR A 116 2.36 -1.40 21.50
CA THR A 116 1.18 -0.55 21.29
C THR A 116 0.91 -0.36 19.80
N ARG A 117 1.94 0.00 19.02
CA ARG A 117 1.82 0.17 17.56
C ARG A 117 1.51 -1.14 16.83
N GLU A 118 1.97 -2.28 17.33
CA GLU A 118 1.57 -3.57 16.78
C GLU A 118 0.07 -3.85 16.98
N ARG A 119 -0.48 -3.55 18.17
CA ARG A 119 -1.94 -3.65 18.41
C ARG A 119 -2.74 -2.72 17.51
N GLU A 120 -2.29 -1.47 17.35
CA GLU A 120 -2.91 -0.51 16.43
C GLU A 120 -2.88 -0.99 14.97
N LEU A 121 -1.73 -1.54 14.52
CA LEU A 121 -1.55 -2.06 13.16
C LEU A 121 -2.41 -3.30 12.90
N ARG A 122 -2.57 -4.19 13.89
CA ARG A 122 -3.48 -5.34 13.79
C ARG A 122 -4.93 -4.88 13.66
N ALA A 123 -5.38 -3.94 14.50
CA ALA A 123 -6.72 -3.36 14.40
C ALA A 123 -6.97 -2.68 13.05
N ALA A 124 -6.01 -1.89 12.53
CA ALA A 124 -6.10 -1.28 11.21
C ALA A 124 -6.16 -2.33 10.08
N ALA A 125 -5.36 -3.40 10.17
CA ALA A 125 -5.36 -4.50 9.21
C ALA A 125 -6.71 -5.27 9.21
N ASP A 126 -7.27 -5.54 10.38
CA ASP A 126 -8.58 -6.18 10.54
C ASP A 126 -9.71 -5.30 9.94
N ILE A 127 -9.69 -4.00 10.22
CA ILE A 127 -10.64 -3.02 9.64
C ILE A 127 -10.55 -3.01 8.11
N LEU A 128 -9.34 -3.05 7.53
CA LEU A 128 -9.13 -3.10 6.09
C LEU A 128 -9.38 -4.49 5.48
N GLY A 129 -9.67 -5.51 6.31
CA GLY A 129 -9.88 -6.89 5.87
C GLY A 129 -8.62 -7.59 5.34
N ILE A 130 -7.42 -7.13 5.74
CA ILE A 130 -6.13 -7.71 5.37
C ILE A 130 -5.96 -9.04 6.12
N GLN A 131 -5.76 -10.15 5.40
CA GLN A 131 -5.83 -11.47 6.02
C GLN A 131 -4.48 -12.00 6.54
N ARG A 132 -3.36 -11.37 6.19
CA ARG A 132 -2.02 -11.73 6.66
C ARG A 132 -1.22 -10.49 6.98
N LEU A 133 -0.61 -10.46 8.16
CA LEU A 133 0.25 -9.37 8.63
C LEU A 133 1.56 -9.95 9.14
N TYR A 134 2.68 -9.50 8.56
CA TYR A 134 4.04 -9.80 8.97
C TYR A 134 4.71 -8.56 9.54
N LEU A 135 5.40 -8.69 10.68
CA LEU A 135 6.27 -7.66 11.24
C LEU A 135 7.69 -8.24 11.30
N LEU A 136 8.62 -7.67 10.53
CA LEU A 136 9.98 -8.22 10.34
C LEU A 136 10.98 -7.84 11.46
N ASP A 137 10.55 -7.00 12.40
CA ASP A 137 11.31 -6.59 13.60
C ASP A 137 12.65 -5.88 13.36
N TYR A 138 12.80 -5.16 12.24
CA TYR A 138 13.93 -4.26 12.03
C TYR A 138 13.79 -2.96 12.86
N GLU A 139 14.93 -2.32 13.13
CA GLU A 139 15.00 -1.12 13.95
C GLU A 139 14.49 0.15 13.22
N ASP A 140 13.78 1.01 13.93
CA ASP A 140 13.12 2.18 13.38
C ASP A 140 14.11 3.35 13.19
N LYS A 141 14.24 3.84 11.94
CA LYS A 141 15.28 4.75 11.40
C LYS A 141 16.59 4.09 11.00
N GLN A 142 16.74 2.78 11.18
CA GLN A 142 17.95 2.02 10.86
C GLN A 142 17.70 0.92 9.82
N LEU A 143 16.60 0.98 9.05
CA LEU A 143 16.29 -0.06 8.07
C LEU A 143 17.29 -0.07 6.90
N ALA A 144 17.97 1.06 6.65
CA ALA A 144 19.06 1.13 5.67
C ALA A 144 20.32 0.37 6.12
N ASP A 145 20.49 0.19 7.43
CA ASP A 145 21.64 -0.47 8.08
C ASP A 145 21.37 -1.95 8.36
N ALA A 146 20.16 -2.45 8.05
CA ALA A 146 19.81 -3.86 8.14
C ALA A 146 20.67 -4.72 7.21
N GLU A 147 21.05 -5.91 7.68
CA GLU A 147 21.82 -6.89 6.91
C GLU A 147 21.13 -7.18 5.55
N PRO A 148 21.73 -6.80 4.41
CA PRO A 148 21.04 -6.82 3.11
C PRO A 148 20.54 -8.22 2.70
N GLU A 149 21.35 -9.24 2.96
CA GLU A 149 21.06 -10.64 2.64
C GLU A 149 19.86 -11.16 3.45
N LYS A 150 19.81 -10.84 4.75
CA LYS A 150 18.73 -11.25 5.65
C LYS A 150 17.39 -10.67 5.21
N ILE A 151 17.30 -9.35 5.06
CA ILE A 151 16.04 -8.69 4.68
C ILE A 151 15.59 -9.08 3.27
N ARG A 152 16.51 -9.25 2.32
CA ARG A 152 16.16 -9.77 0.99
C ARG A 152 15.60 -11.18 1.09
N THR A 153 16.18 -12.06 1.91
CA THR A 153 15.75 -13.45 2.06
C THR A 153 14.34 -13.54 2.68
N GLU A 154 14.08 -12.82 3.77
CA GLU A 154 12.74 -12.74 4.38
C GLU A 154 11.68 -12.24 3.40
N LEU A 155 12.00 -11.23 2.58
CA LEU A 155 11.10 -10.72 1.55
C LEU A 155 10.90 -11.72 0.39
N VAL A 156 11.96 -12.39 -0.06
CA VAL A 156 11.87 -13.45 -1.09
C VAL A 156 10.97 -14.59 -0.63
N ASP A 157 11.12 -15.06 0.61
CA ASP A 157 10.30 -16.13 1.16
C ASP A 157 8.82 -15.74 1.23
N LEU A 158 8.51 -14.51 1.63
CA LEU A 158 7.15 -13.99 1.63
C LEU A 158 6.57 -13.87 0.20
N LEU A 159 7.36 -13.39 -0.77
CA LEU A 159 6.95 -13.30 -2.17
C LEU A 159 6.68 -14.67 -2.79
N ARG A 160 7.56 -15.67 -2.54
CA ARG A 160 7.40 -17.04 -3.05
C ARG A 160 6.28 -17.81 -2.34
N ARG A 161 6.10 -17.61 -1.04
CA ARG A 161 5.01 -18.22 -0.25
C ARG A 161 3.64 -17.67 -0.63
N HIS A 162 3.51 -16.36 -0.77
CA HIS A 162 2.21 -15.71 -1.03
C HIS A 162 1.92 -15.48 -2.51
N ARG A 163 2.89 -15.68 -3.40
CA ARG A 163 2.76 -15.61 -4.87
C ARG A 163 1.92 -14.42 -5.37
N PRO A 164 2.22 -13.17 -4.97
CA PRO A 164 1.38 -12.03 -5.31
C PRO A 164 1.51 -11.64 -6.79
N HIS A 165 0.38 -11.25 -7.38
CA HIS A 165 0.36 -10.69 -8.73
C HIS A 165 0.86 -9.24 -8.72
N VAL A 166 0.45 -8.48 -7.70
CA VAL A 166 0.80 -7.07 -7.52
C VAL A 166 1.48 -6.88 -6.18
N VAL A 167 2.59 -6.13 -6.19
CA VAL A 167 3.29 -5.63 -5.01
C VAL A 167 3.24 -4.10 -5.02
N VAL A 168 2.95 -3.49 -3.87
CA VAL A 168 2.92 -2.04 -3.67
C VAL A 168 3.94 -1.67 -2.59
N THR A 169 4.79 -0.69 -2.87
CA THR A 169 5.79 -0.14 -1.93
C THR A 169 6.01 1.36 -2.22
N PHE A 170 6.97 2.00 -1.55
CA PHE A 170 7.32 3.40 -1.81
C PHE A 170 8.09 3.58 -3.12
N ASP A 171 8.07 4.78 -3.70
CA ASP A 171 9.01 5.15 -4.76
C ASP A 171 10.47 5.19 -4.23
N PRO A 172 11.49 5.22 -5.11
CA PRO A 172 12.90 5.27 -4.69
C PRO A 172 13.28 6.46 -3.79
N ASN A 173 12.50 7.55 -3.81
CA ASN A 173 12.71 8.69 -2.90
C ASN A 173 12.01 8.51 -1.54
N GLY A 174 11.20 7.47 -1.36
CA GLY A 174 10.56 7.13 -0.10
C GLY A 174 9.39 8.03 0.28
N LEU A 175 8.67 8.57 -0.70
CA LEU A 175 7.57 9.56 -0.61
C LEU A 175 7.97 10.90 0.03
N THR A 176 8.43 10.88 1.29
CA THR A 176 8.81 12.05 2.08
C THR A 176 10.32 12.13 2.36
N GLY A 177 11.14 11.36 1.65
CA GLY A 177 12.58 11.30 1.87
C GLY A 177 13.03 10.42 3.06
N HIS A 178 12.11 9.77 3.80
CA HIS A 178 12.45 9.01 5.00
C HIS A 178 13.40 7.84 4.67
N PRO A 179 14.53 7.66 5.39
CA PRO A 179 15.55 6.65 5.04
C PRO A 179 14.95 5.26 4.90
N ASP A 180 14.14 4.83 5.87
CA ASP A 180 13.53 3.50 5.82
C ASP A 180 12.51 3.30 4.69
N HIS A 181 11.88 4.37 4.18
CA HIS A 181 10.98 4.24 3.02
C HIS A 181 11.79 3.96 1.75
N LYS A 182 12.96 4.62 1.61
CA LYS A 182 13.93 4.34 0.54
C LYS A 182 14.51 2.93 0.67
N ALA A 183 14.86 2.52 1.91
CA ALA A 183 15.39 1.20 2.19
C ALA A 183 14.37 0.10 1.84
N ILE A 184 13.13 0.17 2.32
CA ILE A 184 12.13 -0.85 2.00
C ILE A 184 11.76 -0.84 0.51
N SER A 185 11.72 0.33 -0.14
CA SER A 185 11.54 0.43 -1.59
C SER A 185 12.63 -0.33 -2.36
N ARG A 186 13.90 -0.09 -2.01
CA ARG A 186 15.07 -0.80 -2.57
C ARG A 186 14.98 -2.31 -2.32
N PHE A 187 14.85 -2.74 -1.06
CA PHE A 187 14.84 -4.16 -0.71
C PHE A 187 13.63 -4.91 -1.30
N THR A 188 12.46 -4.27 -1.40
CA THR A 188 11.30 -4.85 -2.11
C THR A 188 11.61 -5.06 -3.59
N SER A 189 12.21 -4.06 -4.24
CA SER A 189 12.48 -4.11 -5.69
C SER A 189 13.53 -5.19 -6.03
N ASP A 190 14.55 -5.34 -5.18
CA ASP A 190 15.57 -6.38 -5.27
C ASP A 190 14.99 -7.79 -4.99
N ALA A 191 14.23 -7.94 -3.90
CA ALA A 191 13.57 -9.20 -3.55
C ALA A 191 12.57 -9.67 -4.62
N ILE A 192 11.94 -8.78 -5.39
CA ILE A 192 11.08 -9.14 -6.53
C ILE A 192 11.85 -9.86 -7.63
N GLN A 193 13.07 -9.40 -7.95
CA GLN A 193 13.92 -10.06 -8.95
C GLN A 193 14.45 -11.40 -8.41
N ALA A 194 14.96 -11.39 -7.18
CA ALA A 194 15.47 -12.60 -6.52
C ALA A 194 14.38 -13.68 -6.32
N ALA A 195 13.13 -13.29 -6.08
CA ALA A 195 12.01 -14.22 -5.93
C ALA A 195 11.72 -15.00 -7.23
N ALA A 196 12.02 -14.43 -8.40
CA ALA A 196 11.84 -15.08 -9.69
C ALA A 196 13.00 -16.02 -10.08
N ASP A 197 14.20 -15.85 -9.49
CA ASP A 197 15.40 -16.60 -9.89
C ASP A 197 15.40 -18.06 -9.39
N PRO A 198 15.36 -19.08 -10.28
CA PRO A 198 15.37 -20.48 -9.88
C PRO A 198 16.69 -20.96 -9.24
N ARG A 199 17.77 -20.17 -9.32
CA ARG A 199 19.07 -20.50 -8.72
C ARG A 199 19.09 -20.21 -7.21
N LEU A 200 18.31 -19.24 -6.75
CA LEU A 200 18.14 -18.96 -5.33
C LEU A 200 17.24 -20.05 -4.72
N ARG A 201 17.81 -20.91 -3.87
CA ARG A 201 17.10 -22.05 -3.26
C ARG A 201 16.41 -21.62 -1.97
N THR A 202 15.10 -21.84 -1.89
CA THR A 202 14.25 -21.65 -0.70
C THR A 202 13.21 -22.77 -0.67
N ASP A 203 12.46 -22.93 0.44
CA ASP A 203 11.40 -23.96 0.55
C ASP A 203 10.26 -23.80 -0.46
N ALA A 204 10.02 -22.58 -0.95
CA ALA A 204 8.98 -22.28 -1.93
C ALA A 204 9.56 -22.13 -3.34
N ALA A 205 8.80 -22.61 -4.34
CA ALA A 205 9.16 -22.47 -5.75
C ALA A 205 9.25 -21.00 -6.20
N PRO A 206 10.09 -20.67 -7.20
CA PRO A 206 10.23 -19.31 -7.72
C PRO A 206 8.90 -18.67 -8.14
N HIS A 207 8.82 -17.36 -7.99
CA HIS A 207 7.62 -16.58 -8.26
C HIS A 207 7.93 -15.27 -8.96
N GLN A 208 7.45 -15.15 -10.20
CA GLN A 208 7.47 -13.90 -10.96
C GLN A 208 6.31 -13.01 -10.53
N VAL A 209 6.59 -11.89 -9.86
CA VAL A 209 5.60 -10.84 -9.61
C VAL A 209 5.22 -10.18 -10.94
N THR A 210 3.92 -10.02 -11.20
CA THR A 210 3.41 -9.46 -12.46
C THR A 210 3.62 -7.95 -12.55
N ARG A 211 3.42 -7.22 -11.45
CA ARG A 211 3.50 -5.76 -11.42
C ARG A 211 4.01 -5.22 -10.08
N LEU A 212 4.93 -4.25 -10.14
CA LEU A 212 5.34 -3.44 -8.99
C LEU A 212 4.76 -2.04 -9.14
N LEU A 213 4.00 -1.62 -8.14
CA LEU A 213 3.47 -0.27 -8.01
C LEU A 213 4.22 0.49 -6.93
N TRP A 214 4.54 1.75 -7.23
CA TRP A 214 5.05 2.70 -6.26
C TRP A 214 3.96 3.69 -5.87
N THR A 215 3.90 4.07 -4.59
CA THR A 215 3.26 5.32 -4.18
C THR A 215 3.90 6.47 -4.98
N PRO A 216 3.15 7.41 -5.55
CA PRO A 216 3.74 8.49 -6.34
C PRO A 216 4.60 9.39 -5.45
N SER A 217 5.59 10.07 -6.04
CA SER A 217 6.40 11.10 -5.37
C SER A 217 5.60 12.42 -5.17
N LEU A 218 4.33 12.28 -4.77
CA LEU A 218 3.36 13.33 -4.54
C LEU A 218 2.70 13.04 -3.18
N PRO A 219 2.84 13.91 -2.18
CA PRO A 219 2.31 13.63 -0.85
C PRO A 219 0.77 13.57 -0.86
N PRO A 220 0.14 12.72 -0.03
CA PRO A 220 -1.31 12.46 -0.12
C PRO A 220 -2.18 13.72 -0.09
N TRP A 221 -1.84 14.71 0.73
CA TRP A 221 -2.58 15.97 0.88
C TRP A 221 -2.60 16.89 -0.36
N GLU A 222 -1.93 16.51 -1.45
CA GLU A 222 -2.04 17.18 -2.74
C GLU A 222 -3.06 16.50 -3.68
N PHE A 223 -3.45 15.24 -3.43
CA PHE A 223 -4.41 14.51 -4.28
C PHE A 223 -5.80 15.16 -4.29
N GLY A 224 -6.29 15.61 -3.13
CA GLY A 224 -7.59 16.25 -2.98
C GLY A 224 -7.68 17.64 -3.61
N ARG A 225 -6.52 18.22 -3.96
CA ARG A 225 -6.37 19.54 -4.56
C ARG A 225 -6.23 19.51 -6.09
N GLN A 226 -6.03 18.33 -6.68
CA GLN A 226 -5.73 18.16 -8.11
C GLN A 226 -6.92 17.55 -8.84
N THR A 227 -7.58 18.34 -9.70
CA THR A 227 -8.66 17.91 -10.61
C THR A 227 -8.16 17.05 -11.77
N ASP A 228 -6.88 17.18 -12.08
CA ASP A 228 -6.11 16.63 -13.19
C ASP A 228 -5.06 15.60 -12.73
N LEU A 229 -5.25 14.99 -11.55
CA LEU A 229 -4.35 13.95 -11.01
C LEU A 229 -4.11 12.79 -12.01
N ALA A 230 -5.07 12.59 -12.91
CA ALA A 230 -5.02 11.68 -14.04
C ALA A 230 -3.90 11.97 -15.04
N ASP A 231 -3.69 13.24 -15.34
CA ASP A 231 -2.84 13.74 -16.42
C ASP A 231 -1.44 14.14 -15.92
N ARG A 232 -1.23 14.06 -14.60
CA ARG A 232 0.02 14.41 -13.93
C ARG A 232 1.16 13.43 -14.28
N PRO A 233 2.31 13.93 -14.76
CA PRO A 233 3.50 13.09 -14.97
C PRO A 233 3.91 12.30 -13.71
N GLY A 234 4.11 11.00 -13.88
CA GLY A 234 4.45 10.08 -12.79
C GLY A 234 3.25 9.47 -12.06
N ILE A 235 2.01 9.73 -12.52
CA ILE A 235 0.81 8.96 -12.16
C ILE A 235 0.46 8.03 -13.33
N ASP A 236 0.27 6.74 -13.03
CA ASP A 236 -0.11 5.71 -14.01
C ASP A 236 -1.46 5.07 -13.71
N PHE A 237 -1.88 5.11 -12.44
CA PHE A 237 -3.16 4.60 -11.94
C PHE A 237 -3.82 5.66 -11.07
N VAL A 238 -5.14 5.83 -11.23
CA VAL A 238 -5.98 6.63 -10.33
C VAL A 238 -7.22 5.80 -10.01
N ILE A 239 -7.30 5.32 -8.78
CA ILE A 239 -8.33 4.40 -8.30
C ILE A 239 -9.30 5.19 -7.43
N ASP A 240 -10.58 5.18 -7.81
CA ASP A 240 -11.66 5.63 -6.95
C ASP A 240 -11.93 4.58 -5.87
N VAL A 241 -11.68 4.96 -4.62
CA VAL A 241 -11.94 4.16 -3.42
C VAL A 241 -12.99 4.82 -2.52
N GLY A 242 -13.80 5.75 -3.05
CA GLY A 242 -14.79 6.51 -2.28
C GLY A 242 -15.81 5.65 -1.54
N ALA A 243 -16.19 4.50 -2.10
CA ALA A 243 -17.06 3.52 -1.43
C ALA A 243 -16.44 2.88 -0.17
N TRP A 244 -15.12 2.98 0.01
CA TRP A 244 -14.35 2.49 1.16
C TRP A 244 -13.83 3.62 2.06
N ARG A 245 -14.21 4.88 1.81
CA ARG A 245 -13.73 6.06 2.56
C ARG A 245 -13.82 5.90 4.08
N GLU A 246 -14.96 5.45 4.59
CA GLU A 246 -15.17 5.33 6.04
C GLU A 246 -14.40 4.15 6.66
N GLN A 247 -14.15 3.09 5.88
CA GLN A 247 -13.27 1.98 6.28
C GLN A 247 -11.80 2.44 6.36
N LYS A 248 -11.35 3.26 5.39
CA LYS A 248 -10.03 3.92 5.43
C LYS A 248 -9.91 4.91 6.58
N ARG A 249 -10.97 5.68 6.87
CA ARG A 249 -11.04 6.58 8.04
C ARG A 249 -10.89 5.78 9.33
N ALA A 250 -11.66 4.71 9.52
CA ALA A 250 -11.58 3.87 10.70
C ALA A 250 -10.19 3.24 10.89
N ALA A 251 -9.56 2.76 9.80
CA ALA A 251 -8.21 2.20 9.85
C ALA A 251 -7.14 3.25 10.24
N LEU A 252 -7.24 4.49 9.72
CA LEU A 252 -6.39 5.59 10.14
C LEU A 252 -6.59 5.95 11.62
N THR A 253 -7.85 5.99 12.09
CA THR A 253 -8.21 6.27 13.49
C THR A 253 -7.69 5.21 14.47
N ALA A 254 -7.51 3.96 14.03
CA ALA A 254 -6.93 2.89 14.85
C ALA A 254 -5.47 3.19 15.29
N HIS A 255 -4.73 4.01 14.55
CA HIS A 255 -3.36 4.42 14.87
C HIS A 255 -3.30 5.58 15.89
N ARG A 256 -3.87 5.37 17.08
CA ARG A 256 -4.04 6.39 18.13
C ARG A 256 -2.74 7.10 18.53
N THR A 257 -1.63 6.40 18.70
CA THR A 257 -0.30 6.98 19.01
C THR A 257 0.23 7.88 17.89
N GLN A 258 -0.35 7.78 16.69
CA GLN A 258 0.06 8.50 15.49
C GLN A 258 -0.92 9.61 15.08
N HIS A 259 -1.93 9.93 15.91
CA HIS A 259 -2.98 10.92 15.58
C HIS A 259 -2.42 12.24 15.03
N LEU A 260 -1.38 12.83 15.66
CA LEU A 260 -0.73 14.06 15.20
C LEU A 260 -0.30 14.02 13.72
N ALA A 261 0.08 12.86 13.21
CA ALA A 261 0.43 12.67 11.82
C ALA A 261 -0.79 12.38 10.94
N VAL A 262 -1.76 11.61 11.43
CA VAL A 262 -3.04 11.38 10.76
C VAL A 262 -3.77 12.71 10.55
N ASP A 263 -3.84 13.56 11.57
CA ASP A 263 -4.44 14.89 11.50
C ASP A 263 -3.65 15.82 10.57
N ARG A 264 -2.31 15.87 10.73
CA ARG A 264 -1.44 16.70 9.87
C ARG A 264 -1.56 16.38 8.39
N HIS A 265 -1.79 15.12 8.02
CA HIS A 265 -1.75 14.65 6.63
C HIS A 265 -3.13 14.35 6.03
N TRP A 266 -4.14 14.06 6.86
CA TRP A 266 -5.49 13.66 6.45
C TRP A 266 -6.59 14.47 7.15
N PHE A 267 -6.84 14.26 8.45
CA PHE A 267 -8.09 14.76 9.07
C PHE A 267 -8.13 16.27 9.27
N GLY A 268 -6.97 16.93 9.40
CA GLY A 268 -6.85 18.40 9.42
C GLY A 268 -6.81 19.05 8.04
N LYS A 269 -7.26 18.36 6.98
CA LYS A 269 -7.34 18.92 5.61
C LYS A 269 -8.79 19.28 5.26
N PRO A 270 -9.03 20.44 4.62
CA PRO A 270 -10.38 20.81 4.18
C PRO A 270 -10.93 19.84 3.12
N ASP A 271 -10.03 19.18 2.38
CA ASP A 271 -10.31 18.23 1.31
C ASP A 271 -10.30 16.74 1.75
N VAL A 272 -10.39 16.47 3.08
CA VAL A 272 -10.26 15.13 3.68
C VAL A 272 -11.11 14.05 3.01
N ASP A 273 -12.37 14.33 2.67
CA ASP A 273 -13.24 13.29 2.09
C ASP A 273 -12.81 12.88 0.69
N ARG A 274 -12.25 13.81 -0.10
CA ARG A 274 -11.67 13.51 -1.40
C ARG A 274 -10.33 12.80 -1.27
N LEU A 275 -9.49 13.24 -0.32
CA LEU A 275 -8.21 12.60 0.01
C LEU A 275 -8.39 11.12 0.37
N LEU A 276 -9.41 10.80 1.18
CA LEU A 276 -9.73 9.43 1.56
C LEU A 276 -10.43 8.62 0.44
N SER A 277 -10.95 9.27 -0.60
CA SER A 277 -11.69 8.62 -1.70
C SER A 277 -10.83 8.29 -2.93
N VAL A 278 -9.57 8.72 -2.98
CA VAL A 278 -8.69 8.49 -4.15
C VAL A 278 -7.37 7.89 -3.73
N GLU A 279 -6.90 6.90 -4.49
CA GLU A 279 -5.54 6.37 -4.40
C GLU A 279 -4.88 6.40 -5.79
N ALA A 280 -3.63 6.86 -5.83
CA ALA A 280 -2.87 7.01 -7.07
C ALA A 280 -1.56 6.24 -6.96
N TYR A 281 -1.09 5.68 -8.08
CA TYR A 281 0.14 4.89 -8.14
C TYR A 281 0.92 5.13 -9.43
N ARG A 282 2.22 4.86 -9.36
CA ARG A 282 3.13 4.80 -10.50
C ARG A 282 3.51 3.34 -10.77
N GLN A 283 3.63 2.94 -12.03
CA GLN A 283 4.24 1.67 -12.40
C GLN A 283 5.77 1.75 -12.30
N ALA A 284 6.35 0.81 -11.56
CA ALA A 284 7.79 0.59 -11.53
C ALA A 284 8.21 -0.56 -12.45
N TRP A 285 7.44 -1.65 -12.44
CA TRP A 285 7.71 -2.87 -13.20
C TRP A 285 6.39 -3.52 -13.65
N GLY A 286 6.43 -4.20 -14.80
CA GLY A 286 5.34 -5.01 -15.32
C GLY A 286 5.04 -4.70 -16.79
N PRO A 287 4.08 -5.40 -17.41
CA PRO A 287 3.67 -5.18 -18.80
C PRO A 287 3.29 -3.73 -19.09
N THR A 288 3.49 -3.27 -20.33
CA THR A 288 3.05 -1.95 -20.79
C THR A 288 1.57 -1.71 -20.48
N LEU A 289 1.23 -0.48 -20.08
CA LEU A 289 -0.15 -0.08 -19.83
C LEU A 289 -0.82 0.33 -21.15
N PRO A 290 -2.01 -0.21 -21.49
CA PRO A 290 -2.71 0.11 -22.74
C PRO A 290 -3.33 1.51 -22.73
N GLU A 291 -3.71 2.01 -21.56
CA GLU A 291 -4.23 3.37 -21.33
C GLU A 291 -3.64 3.96 -20.04
N ARG A 292 -3.66 5.28 -19.90
CA ARG A 292 -3.29 5.99 -18.67
C ARG A 292 -4.21 7.21 -18.44
N PRO A 293 -4.58 7.51 -17.18
CA PRO A 293 -4.38 6.67 -16.00
C PRO A 293 -5.31 5.45 -16.06
N MET A 294 -4.83 4.27 -15.65
CA MET A 294 -5.73 3.14 -15.49
C MET A 294 -6.69 3.40 -14.32
N ARG A 295 -7.98 3.57 -14.62
CA ARG A 295 -9.06 3.74 -13.62
C ARG A 295 -9.75 2.43 -13.26
N LYS A 296 -9.60 1.38 -14.08
CA LYS A 296 -10.27 0.06 -13.93
C LYS A 296 -9.31 -1.12 -14.11
N PHE A 297 -8.27 -1.23 -13.29
CA PHE A 297 -7.24 -2.28 -13.41
C PHE A 297 -7.69 -3.73 -13.08
N LEU A 298 -8.95 -3.95 -12.66
CA LEU A 298 -9.48 -5.25 -12.22
C LEU A 298 -10.51 -5.87 -13.17
N VAL A 299 -10.85 -5.21 -14.28
CA VAL A 299 -11.92 -5.66 -15.18
C VAL A 299 -11.36 -6.38 -16.42
N ASP A 300 -10.14 -6.02 -16.84
CA ASP A 300 -9.54 -6.51 -18.08
C ASP A 300 -8.79 -7.83 -17.83
N THR A 301 -9.54 -8.94 -17.94
CA THR A 301 -8.94 -10.24 -18.25
C THR A 301 -8.70 -10.27 -19.77
N PRO A 302 -7.57 -10.80 -20.28
CA PRO A 302 -7.33 -10.83 -21.72
C PRO A 302 -8.48 -11.52 -22.47
N THR A 303 -8.93 -10.89 -23.54
CA THR A 303 -9.73 -11.54 -24.59
C THR A 303 -8.82 -12.48 -25.38
N GLU A 304 -8.85 -13.77 -25.02
CA GLU A 304 -8.60 -14.90 -25.93
C GLU A 304 -9.92 -15.35 -26.57
#